data_AF-A0A7C2C4X3-F1
#
_entry.id   AF-A0A7C2C4X3-F1
#
_cell.length_a   1.000
_cell.length_b   1.000
_cell.length_c   1.000
_cell.angle_alpha   90.00
_cell.angle_beta   90.00
_cell.angle_gamma   90.00
#
_symmetry.space_group_name_H-M   'P 1'
#
loop_
_entity.id
_entity.type
_entity.pdbx_description
1 polymer ?
#
loop_
_entity_poly.entity_id
_entity_poly.type
_entity_poly.pdbx_seq_one_letter_code
_entity_poly.pdbx_strand_id
1 'polypeptide(L)'
;MKGYFGLVLHSHLPYVRRGGRWPHGEEMLHEAILDTYLPLVATLEGLAAEGVRFGLTLGITPILAEQLADPDILAGFEVYLDERLSLAELDVRRFDQAGDRVMAGLARFWADHFGRL
;
A
#
# COMPACT_ATOMS: atom_id res chain seq x y z
N MET A 1 20.12 -7.23 -32.01
CA MET A 1 19.81 -6.80 -30.63
C MET A 1 18.30 -6.54 -30.56
N LYS A 2 17.59 -7.08 -29.57
CA LYS A 2 16.24 -6.60 -29.25
C LYS A 2 16.40 -5.23 -28.54
N GLY A 3 15.46 -4.30 -28.74
CA GLY A 3 15.57 -2.92 -28.24
C GLY A 3 15.59 -2.80 -26.72
N TYR A 4 15.65 -1.57 -26.23
CA TYR A 4 15.59 -1.26 -24.79
C TYR A 4 14.15 -0.98 -24.37
N PHE A 5 13.79 -1.44 -23.17
CA PHE A 5 12.54 -1.11 -22.50
C PHE A 5 12.85 -0.27 -21.26
N GLY A 6 12.14 0.84 -21.08
CA GLY A 6 12.27 1.71 -19.91
C GLY A 6 10.92 1.91 -19.25
N LEU A 7 10.71 1.28 -18.09
CA LEU A 7 9.54 1.52 -17.25
C LEU A 7 9.79 2.77 -16.39
N VAL A 8 8.92 3.77 -16.50
CA VAL A 8 8.98 5.00 -15.70
C VAL A 8 7.67 5.13 -14.92
N LEU A 9 7.78 5.10 -13.60
CA LEU A 9 6.65 5.26 -12.67
C LEU A 9 6.71 6.68 -12.10
N HIS A 10 5.62 7.44 -12.27
CA HIS A 10 5.49 8.79 -11.71
C HIS A 10 4.55 8.76 -10.50
N SER A 11 5.08 9.08 -9.32
CA SER A 11 4.37 9.08 -8.05
C SER A 11 4.17 10.51 -7.54
N HIS A 12 2.91 10.89 -7.38
CA HIS A 12 2.51 12.20 -6.93
C HIS A 12 1.23 12.13 -6.09
N LEU A 13 1.22 12.89 -5.00
CA LEU A 13 0.02 13.31 -4.29
C LEU A 13 0.18 14.79 -3.93
N PRO A 14 -0.91 15.57 -3.89
CA PRO A 14 -0.87 16.92 -3.35
C PRO A 14 -0.52 16.90 -1.86
N TYR A 15 -0.29 18.07 -1.28
CA TYR A 15 -0.11 18.19 0.17
C TYR A 15 -1.46 17.95 0.88
N VAL A 16 -1.57 16.83 1.58
CA VAL A 16 -2.79 16.37 2.28
C VAL A 16 -2.64 16.34 3.80
N ARG A 17 -1.41 16.39 4.31
CA ARG A 17 -1.15 16.45 5.76
C ARG A 17 -1.91 17.61 6.41
N ARG A 18 -2.68 17.30 7.45
CA ARG A 18 -3.59 18.20 8.19
C ARG A 18 -4.66 18.87 7.31
N GLY A 19 -4.92 18.33 6.12
CA GLY A 19 -5.95 18.80 5.18
C GLY A 19 -7.35 18.24 5.44
N GLY A 20 -7.50 17.43 6.50
CA GLY A 20 -8.66 16.57 6.75
C GLY A 20 -8.26 15.09 6.68
N ARG A 21 -9.13 14.20 7.15
CA ARG A 21 -8.86 12.74 7.16
C ARG A 21 -9.49 12.03 5.96
N TRP A 22 -10.81 12.17 5.79
CA TRP A 22 -11.59 11.49 4.76
C TRP A 22 -12.75 12.39 4.26
N PRO A 23 -13.21 12.31 2.99
CA PRO A 23 -12.75 11.43 1.90
C PRO A 23 -11.54 11.97 1.12
N HIS A 24 -11.23 13.25 1.29
CA HIS A 24 -10.06 13.88 0.69
C HIS A 24 -9.19 14.41 1.81
N GLY A 25 -8.05 13.76 2.04
CA GLY A 25 -7.20 14.04 3.19
C GLY A 25 -6.06 13.05 3.31
N GLU A 26 -5.57 12.87 4.54
CA GLU A 26 -4.45 11.98 4.87
C GLU A 26 -4.68 10.53 4.45
N GLU A 27 -5.94 10.04 4.45
CA GLU A 27 -6.23 8.66 4.06
C GLU A 27 -5.84 8.37 2.60
N MET A 28 -5.86 9.36 1.70
CA MET A 28 -5.39 9.17 0.33
C MET A 28 -3.89 8.84 0.27
N LEU A 29 -3.10 9.42 1.18
CA LEU A 29 -1.68 9.11 1.29
C LEU A 29 -1.46 7.76 1.97
N HIS A 30 -2.25 7.42 3.00
CA HIS A 30 -2.18 6.11 3.65
C HIS A 30 -2.57 4.97 2.72
N GLU A 31 -3.60 5.14 1.90
CA GLU A 31 -3.99 4.22 0.82
C GLU A 31 -2.84 4.04 -0.18
N ALA A 32 -2.21 5.13 -0.63
CA ALA A 32 -1.07 5.04 -1.54
C ALA A 32 0.13 4.31 -0.92
N ILE A 33 0.38 4.49 0.38
CA ILE A 33 1.42 3.74 1.10
C ILE A 33 1.08 2.24 1.13
N LEU A 34 -0.14 1.88 1.56
CA LEU A 34 -0.56 0.49 1.75
C LEU A 34 -0.69 -0.28 0.43
N ASP A 35 -1.35 0.32 -0.56
CA ASP A 35 -1.77 -0.40 -1.77
C ASP A 35 -0.82 -0.21 -2.96
N THR A 36 0.15 0.72 -2.88
CA THR A 36 1.11 0.98 -3.96
C THR A 36 2.56 0.91 -3.51
N TYR A 37 2.98 1.73 -2.54
CA TYR A 37 4.41 1.87 -2.24
C TYR A 37 4.98 0.67 -1.51
N LEU A 38 4.32 0.15 -0.47
CA LEU A 38 4.76 -1.06 0.23
C LEU A 38 4.75 -2.29 -0.69
N PRO A 39 3.68 -2.58 -1.47
CA PRO A 39 3.69 -3.67 -2.45
C PRO A 39 4.78 -3.53 -3.51
N LEU A 40 5.06 -2.32 -3.99
CA LEU A 40 6.13 -2.08 -4.94
C LEU A 40 7.50 -2.41 -4.32
N VAL A 41 7.77 -1.93 -3.10
CA VAL A 41 9.01 -2.25 -2.38
C VAL A 41 9.15 -3.77 -2.19
N ALA A 42 8.13 -4.43 -1.64
CA ALA A 42 8.14 -5.88 -1.44
C ALA A 42 8.38 -6.66 -2.74
N THR A 43 7.80 -6.21 -3.85
CA THR A 43 8.02 -6.83 -5.17
C THR A 43 9.47 -6.67 -5.64
N LEU A 44 10.04 -5.47 -5.50
CA LEU A 44 11.42 -5.20 -5.94
C LEU A 44 12.44 -5.93 -5.06
N GLU A 45 12.18 -6.02 -3.76
CA GLU A 45 12.99 -6.81 -2.83
C GLU A 45 12.92 -8.31 -3.15
N GLY A 46 11.73 -8.84 -3.48
CA GLY A 46 11.56 -10.22 -3.92
C GLY A 46 12.35 -10.54 -5.19
N LEU A 47 12.25 -9.68 -6.21
CA LEU A 47 13.03 -9.81 -7.45
C LEU A 47 14.54 -9.79 -7.18
N ALA A 48 14.99 -8.90 -6.29
CA ALA A 48 16.40 -8.80 -5.91
C ALA A 48 16.87 -10.07 -5.17
N ALA A 49 16.05 -10.61 -4.26
CA ALA A 49 16.34 -11.83 -3.52
C ALA A 49 16.43 -13.08 -4.44
N GLU A 50 15.62 -13.11 -5.51
CA GLU A 50 15.66 -14.16 -6.55
C GLU A 50 16.83 -13.97 -7.56
N GLY A 51 17.61 -12.90 -7.44
CA GLY A 51 18.70 -12.60 -8.37
C GLY A 51 18.23 -12.14 -9.75
N VAL A 52 16.96 -11.73 -9.88
CA VAL A 52 16.41 -11.21 -11.14
C VAL A 52 17.00 -9.84 -11.41
N ARG A 53 17.63 -9.66 -12.57
CA ARG A 53 18.12 -8.35 -13.02
C ARG A 53 16.97 -7.54 -13.60
N PHE A 54 16.61 -6.43 -12.97
CA PHE A 54 15.60 -5.49 -13.43
C PHE A 54 16.13 -4.06 -13.44
N GLY A 55 15.42 -3.16 -14.14
CA GLY A 55 15.67 -1.73 -14.12
C GLY A 55 14.37 -0.98 -14.35
N LEU A 56 14.12 0.04 -13.54
CA LEU A 56 13.00 0.96 -13.66
C LEU A 56 13.41 2.33 -13.13
N THR A 57 12.66 3.35 -13.51
CA THR A 57 12.78 4.70 -12.97
C THR A 57 11.55 5.00 -12.13
N LEU A 58 11.74 5.37 -10.86
CA LEU A 58 10.68 5.83 -9.98
C LEU A 58 10.86 7.33 -9.70
N GLY A 59 9.93 8.14 -10.18
CA GLY A 59 9.87 9.57 -9.89
C GLY A 59 8.96 9.82 -8.70
N ILE A 60 9.49 10.41 -7.62
CA ILE A 60 8.71 10.84 -6.45
C ILE A 60 8.74 12.36 -6.43
N THR A 61 7.56 13.00 -6.52
CA THR A 61 7.52 14.47 -6.45
C THR A 61 8.02 14.96 -5.09
N PRO A 62 8.74 16.10 -5.00
CA PRO A 62 9.27 16.59 -3.74
C PRO A 62 8.22 16.70 -2.62
N ILE A 63 7.02 17.18 -2.96
CA ILE A 63 5.93 17.30 -2.00
C ILE A 63 5.41 15.95 -1.48
N LEU A 64 5.48 14.90 -2.29
CA LEU A 64 5.17 13.54 -1.84
C LEU A 64 6.30 13.01 -0.95
N ALA A 65 7.57 13.21 -1.33
CA ALA A 65 8.72 12.77 -0.54
C ALA A 65 8.72 13.38 0.86
N GLU A 66 8.44 14.69 0.98
CA GLU A 66 8.32 15.38 2.26
C GLU A 66 7.23 14.77 3.15
N GLN A 67 6.06 14.44 2.57
CA GLN A 67 4.97 13.85 3.35
C GLN A 67 5.25 12.40 3.75
N LEU A 68 5.90 11.60 2.90
CA LEU A 68 6.29 10.23 3.22
C LEU A 68 7.34 10.17 4.35
N ALA A 69 8.12 11.23 4.54
CA ALA A 69 9.11 11.36 5.62
C ALA A 69 8.55 12.05 6.89
N ASP A 70 7.30 12.52 6.87
CA ASP A 70 6.73 13.28 7.99
C ASP A 70 6.28 12.34 9.13
N PRO A 71 6.72 12.57 10.38
CA PRO A 71 6.35 11.73 11.51
C PRO A 71 4.85 11.65 11.80
N ASP A 72 4.08 12.73 11.54
CA ASP A 72 2.63 12.71 11.75
C ASP A 72 1.95 11.78 10.73
N ILE A 73 2.44 11.75 9.48
CA ILE A 73 1.94 10.85 8.44
C ILE A 73 2.25 9.39 8.79
N LEU A 74 3.47 9.11 9.25
CA LEU A 74 3.88 7.76 9.65
C LEU A 74 3.06 7.25 10.84
N ALA A 75 2.87 8.07 11.88
CA ALA A 75 2.02 7.71 13.01
C ALA A 75 0.55 7.51 12.59
N GLY A 76 0.03 8.37 11.71
CA GLY A 76 -1.30 8.21 11.15
C GLY A 76 -1.45 6.94 10.31
N PHE A 77 -0.39 6.53 9.60
CA PHE A 77 -0.38 5.32 8.79
C PHE A 77 -0.45 4.06 9.65
N GLU A 78 0.26 4.01 10.78
CA GLU A 78 0.16 2.88 11.73
C GLU A 78 -1.28 2.69 12.21
N VAL A 79 -1.95 3.78 12.60
CA VAL A 79 -3.37 3.75 13.00
C VAL A 79 -4.26 3.28 11.84
N TYR A 80 -4.02 3.80 10.63
CA TYR A 80 -4.77 3.39 9.43
C TYR A 80 -4.60 1.89 9.14
N LEU A 81 -3.37 1.37 9.21
CA LEU A 81 -3.06 -0.04 8.97
C LEU A 81 -3.73 -0.95 10.01
N ASP A 82 -3.65 -0.61 11.29
CA ASP A 82 -4.31 -1.36 12.37
C ASP A 82 -5.84 -1.42 12.17
N GLU A 83 -6.44 -0.31 11.74
CA GLU A 83 -7.86 -0.26 11.36
C GLU A 83 -8.16 -1.19 10.18
N ARG A 84 -7.34 -1.17 9.11
CA ARG A 84 -7.52 -2.05 7.94
C ARG A 84 -7.41 -3.53 8.30
N LEU A 85 -6.42 -3.91 9.10
CA LEU A 85 -6.25 -5.28 9.61
C LEU A 85 -7.46 -5.72 10.42
N SER A 86 -7.89 -4.88 11.37
CA SER A 86 -9.04 -5.17 12.23
C SER A 86 -10.34 -5.37 11.43
N LEU A 87 -10.55 -4.55 10.39
CA LEU A 87 -11.70 -4.67 9.49
C LEU A 87 -11.63 -5.95 8.65
N ALA A 88 -10.45 -6.29 8.10
CA ALA A 88 -10.27 -7.51 7.32
C ALA A 88 -10.56 -8.76 8.17
N GLU A 89 -10.06 -8.81 9.41
CA GLU A 89 -10.35 -9.92 10.34
C GLU A 89 -11.84 -10.01 10.71
N LEU A 90 -12.50 -8.86 10.90
CA LEU A 90 -13.93 -8.82 11.17
C LEU A 90 -14.73 -9.39 10.00
N ASP A 91 -14.35 -9.04 8.77
CA ASP A 91 -14.97 -9.56 7.56
C ASP A 91 -14.74 -11.08 7.41
N VAL A 92 -13.56 -11.59 7.75
CA VAL A 92 -13.32 -13.06 7.82
C VAL A 92 -14.35 -13.72 8.73
N ARG A 93 -14.46 -13.23 9.98
CA ARG A 93 -15.41 -13.79 10.97
C ARG A 93 -16.85 -13.70 10.48
N ARG A 94 -17.24 -12.55 9.91
CA ARG A 94 -18.58 -12.29 9.41
C ARG A 94 -18.95 -13.25 8.27
N PHE A 95 -18.08 -13.43 7.28
CA PHE A 95 -18.36 -14.28 6.13
C PHE A 95 -18.28 -15.77 6.47
N ASP A 96 -17.39 -16.18 7.38
CA ASP A 96 -17.37 -17.55 7.89
C ASP A 96 -18.68 -17.90 8.62
N GLN A 97 -19.19 -17.01 9.46
CA GLN A 97 -20.48 -17.20 10.15
C GLN A 97 -21.67 -17.24 9.18
N ALA A 98 -21.61 -16.47 8.09
CA ALA A 98 -22.62 -16.49 7.04
C ALA A 98 -22.55 -17.72 6.13
N GLY A 99 -21.48 -18.53 6.24
CA GLY A 99 -21.22 -19.66 5.34
C GLY A 99 -20.79 -19.26 3.93
N ASP A 100 -20.48 -17.98 3.69
CA ASP A 100 -20.01 -17.47 2.41
C ASP A 100 -18.50 -17.75 2.25
N ARG A 101 -18.20 -18.95 1.76
CA ARG A 101 -16.82 -19.42 1.62
C ARG A 101 -15.98 -18.58 0.66
N VAL A 102 -16.61 -17.96 -0.35
CA VAL A 102 -15.89 -17.14 -1.34
C VAL A 102 -15.46 -15.84 -0.69
N MET A 103 -16.39 -15.14 -0.05
CA MET A 103 -16.08 -13.86 0.61
C MET A 103 -15.16 -14.06 1.82
N ALA A 104 -15.31 -15.15 2.57
CA ALA A 104 -14.39 -15.48 3.65
C ALA A 104 -12.96 -15.75 3.13
N GLY A 105 -12.83 -16.42 1.97
CA GLY A 105 -11.54 -16.61 1.31
C GLY A 105 -10.89 -15.29 0.88
N LEU A 106 -11.68 -14.38 0.29
CA LEU A 106 -11.21 -13.06 -0.09
C LEU A 106 -10.79 -12.21 1.12
N ALA A 107 -11.58 -12.21 2.19
CA ALA A 107 -11.25 -11.49 3.41
C ALA A 107 -9.95 -12.02 4.05
N ARG A 108 -9.74 -13.35 4.06
CA ARG A 108 -8.50 -13.96 4.54
C ARG A 108 -7.29 -13.53 3.70
N PHE A 109 -7.45 -13.51 2.37
CA PHE A 109 -6.39 -13.01 1.49
C PHE A 109 -5.96 -11.58 1.87
N TRP A 110 -6.90 -10.68 2.12
CA TRP A 110 -6.59 -9.29 2.48
C TRP A 110 -5.99 -9.16 3.88
N ALA A 111 -6.51 -9.90 4.87
CA ALA A 111 -5.91 -9.94 6.20
C ALA A 111 -4.46 -10.42 6.15
N ASP A 112 -4.20 -11.51 5.42
CA ASP A 112 -2.86 -12.05 5.23
C ASP A 112 -1.96 -11.12 4.39
N HIS A 113 -2.52 -10.41 3.42
CA HIS A 113 -1.78 -9.45 2.59
C HIS A 113 -1.29 -8.27 3.41
N PHE A 114 -2.19 -7.62 4.15
CA PHE A 114 -1.83 -6.49 5.02
C PHE A 114 -0.88 -6.90 6.14
N GLY A 115 -1.03 -8.11 6.71
CA GLY A 115 -0.14 -8.58 7.78
C GLY A 115 1.28 -8.97 7.32
N ARG A 116 1.52 -9.05 6.01
CA ARG A 116 2.86 -9.31 5.44
C ARG A 116 3.60 -8.06 5.00
N LEU A 117 2.88 -6.95 4.78
CA LEU A 117 3.45 -5.65 4.43
C LEU A 117 3.94 -4.94 5.70
#